data_AF-A0A073JS72-F1
#
_entry.id   AF-A0A073JS72-F1
#
_cell.length_a   1.000
_cell.length_b   1.000
_cell.length_c   1.000
_cell.angle_alpha   90.00
_cell.angle_beta   90.00
_cell.angle_gamma   90.00
#
_symmetry.space_group_name_H-M   'P 1'
#
loop_
_entity.id
_entity.type
_entity.pdbx_description
1 polymer ?
#
loop_
_entity_poly.entity_id
_entity_poly.type
_entity_poly.pdbx_seq_one_letter_code
_entity_poly.pdbx_strand_id
1 'polypeptide(L)'
;AENMFKIISKEEDGYKIGREALDSCWKWLEGEKIEADNLCNYIDSEDYVDVAECANKETDVQKQYAWYAVLDAVSYTTYQAYHKEERKYVPQVVEIIDDETLIILGENAI
;
A
#
# COMPACT_ATOMS: atom_id res chain seq x y z
N ALA A 1 -1.26 -1.25 -9.40
CA ALA A 1 -0.41 -2.02 -8.46
C ALA A 1 0.15 -3.33 -9.05
N GLU A 2 -0.62 -4.43 -9.14
CA GLU A 2 -0.12 -5.77 -9.49
C GLU A 2 0.74 -5.87 -10.75
N ASN A 3 0.31 -5.21 -11.83
CA ASN A 3 1.06 -5.23 -13.09
C ASN A 3 2.40 -4.50 -12.97
N MET A 4 2.43 -3.36 -12.30
CA MET A 4 3.65 -2.58 -12.06
C MET A 4 4.60 -3.35 -11.12
N PHE A 5 4.06 -4.02 -10.10
CA PHE A 5 4.86 -4.77 -9.14
C PHE A 5 5.66 -5.92 -9.77
N LYS A 6 5.28 -6.41 -10.96
CA LYS A 6 6.05 -7.41 -11.73
C LYS A 6 7.46 -6.93 -12.12
N ILE A 7 7.70 -5.61 -12.09
CA ILE A 7 9.01 -5.00 -12.38
C ILE A 7 9.97 -5.19 -11.20
N ILE A 8 9.44 -5.34 -9.98
CA ILE A 8 10.25 -5.58 -8.78
C ILE A 8 10.71 -7.04 -8.78
N SER A 9 12.03 -7.26 -8.74
CA SER A 9 12.61 -8.60 -8.73
C SER A 9 12.35 -9.30 -7.39
N LYS A 10 12.13 -10.63 -7.45
CA LYS A 10 12.00 -11.48 -6.25
C LYS A 10 13.24 -11.51 -5.35
N GLU A 11 14.38 -11.15 -5.91
CA GLU A 11 15.67 -11.11 -5.20
C GLU A 11 15.92 -9.75 -4.51
N GLU A 12 15.04 -8.77 -4.68
CA GLU A 12 15.15 -7.47 -4.01
C GLU A 12 14.61 -7.54 -2.58
N ASP A 13 15.32 -6.91 -1.64
CA ASP A 13 15.00 -6.96 -0.20
C ASP A 13 13.54 -6.53 0.09
N GLY A 14 13.03 -5.54 -0.65
CA GLY A 14 11.67 -5.03 -0.51
C GLY A 14 10.58 -5.95 -1.10
N TYR A 15 10.92 -6.92 -1.96
CA TYR A 15 9.90 -7.70 -2.68
C TYR A 15 8.92 -8.40 -1.75
N LYS A 16 9.41 -8.96 -0.64
CA LYS A 16 8.57 -9.67 0.31
C LYS A 16 7.51 -8.76 0.93
N ILE A 17 7.90 -7.56 1.40
CA ILE A 17 6.97 -6.63 2.04
C ILE A 17 5.92 -6.12 1.04
N GLY A 18 6.33 -5.79 -0.18
CA GLY A 18 5.40 -5.37 -1.23
C GLY A 18 4.38 -6.45 -1.60
N ARG A 19 4.83 -7.71 -1.70
CA ARG A 19 3.95 -8.85 -1.99
C ARG A 19 2.96 -9.10 -0.86
N GLU A 20 3.43 -9.11 0.39
CA GLU A 20 2.59 -9.30 1.58
C GLU A 20 1.54 -8.19 1.74
N ALA A 21 1.91 -6.94 1.45
CA ALA A 21 0.99 -5.81 1.49
C ALA A 21 -0.14 -5.96 0.45
N LEU A 22 0.20 -6.28 -0.80
CA LEU A 22 -0.79 -6.52 -1.86
C LEU A 22 -1.68 -7.73 -1.58
N ASP A 23 -1.11 -8.83 -1.08
CA ASP A 23 -1.88 -10.02 -0.71
C ASP A 23 -2.87 -9.71 0.42
N SER A 24 -2.46 -8.89 1.40
CA SER A 24 -3.34 -8.44 2.48
C SER A 24 -4.45 -7.54 1.97
N CYS A 25 -4.17 -6.69 0.98
CA CYS A 25 -5.22 -5.89 0.34
C CYS A 25 -6.27 -6.78 -0.35
N TRP A 26 -5.82 -7.78 -1.12
CA TRP A 26 -6.73 -8.72 -1.78
C TRP A 26 -7.57 -9.51 -0.79
N LYS A 27 -6.96 -10.07 0.25
CA LYS A 27 -7.69 -10.78 1.31
C LYS A 27 -8.75 -9.91 1.97
N TRP A 28 -8.43 -8.65 2.26
CA TRP A 28 -9.40 -7.70 2.82
C TRP A 28 -10.57 -7.44 1.84
N LEU A 29 -10.28 -7.26 0.55
CA LEU A 29 -11.29 -7.08 -0.51
C LEU A 29 -12.17 -8.33 -0.69
N GLU A 30 -11.60 -9.53 -0.52
CA GLU A 30 -12.31 -10.81 -0.55
C GLU A 30 -13.14 -11.06 0.72
N GLY A 31 -13.07 -10.17 1.70
CA GLY A 31 -13.89 -10.20 2.91
C GLY A 31 -13.24 -10.92 4.08
N GLU A 32 -11.95 -11.29 4.00
CA GLU A 32 -11.22 -11.76 5.17
C GLU A 32 -11.13 -10.67 6.24
N LYS A 33 -11.09 -11.10 7.51
CA LYS A 33 -10.98 -10.18 8.63
C LYS A 33 -9.53 -9.77 8.83
N ILE A 34 -9.14 -8.68 8.18
CA ILE A 34 -7.86 -7.98 8.38
C ILE A 34 -8.16 -6.63 9.02
N GLU A 35 -7.53 -6.35 10.16
CA GLU A 35 -7.68 -5.09 10.88
C GLU A 35 -6.98 -3.95 10.12
N ALA A 36 -7.60 -2.76 10.11
CA ALA A 36 -7.08 -1.59 9.42
C ALA A 36 -5.67 -1.21 9.90
N ASP A 37 -5.38 -1.35 11.20
CA ASP A 37 -4.06 -1.09 11.77
C ASP A 37 -2.98 -2.02 11.17
N ASN A 38 -3.32 -3.27 10.84
CA ASN A 38 -2.38 -4.19 10.18
C ASN A 38 -2.07 -3.78 8.74
N LEU A 39 -3.06 -3.24 8.02
CA LEU A 39 -2.83 -2.70 6.68
C LEU A 39 -2.00 -1.39 6.75
N CYS A 40 -2.27 -0.55 7.76
CA CYS A 40 -1.54 0.68 7.98
C CYS A 40 -0.05 0.46 8.29
N ASN A 41 0.30 -0.65 8.94
CA ASN A 41 1.70 -1.02 9.18
C ASN A 41 2.49 -1.27 7.89
N TYR A 42 1.84 -1.50 6.73
CA TYR A 42 2.54 -1.56 5.44
C TYR A 42 2.84 -0.18 4.85
N ILE A 43 2.35 0.91 5.45
CA ILE A 43 2.52 2.29 5.00
C ILE A 43 3.55 3.02 5.89
N ASP A 44 3.40 2.88 7.20
CA ASP A 44 4.21 3.57 8.21
C ASP A 44 4.44 2.60 9.37
N SER A 45 5.54 1.85 9.29
CA SER A 45 5.92 0.82 10.25
C SER A 45 6.86 1.37 11.32
N GLU A 46 6.79 0.83 12.54
CA GLU A 46 7.73 1.21 13.62
C GLU A 46 9.18 0.80 13.34
N ASP A 47 9.41 -0.24 12.55
CA ASP A 47 10.74 -0.76 12.21
C ASP A 47 11.29 -0.26 10.87
N TYR A 48 10.57 0.64 10.19
CA TYR A 48 10.92 1.22 8.89
C TYR A 48 11.09 0.18 7.78
N VAL A 49 10.37 -0.94 7.87
CA VAL A 49 10.29 -2.00 6.86
C VAL A 49 8.87 -2.03 6.27
N ASP A 50 8.56 -0.99 5.49
CA ASP A 50 7.25 -0.79 4.86
C ASP A 50 7.36 -0.36 3.39
N VAL A 51 6.20 -0.21 2.73
CA VAL A 51 6.12 0.12 1.31
C VAL A 51 6.57 1.56 1.04
N ALA A 52 6.29 2.50 1.95
CA ALA A 52 6.72 3.90 1.79
C ALA A 52 8.25 4.01 1.82
N GLU A 53 8.90 3.29 2.73
CA GLU A 53 10.35 3.19 2.81
C GLU A 53 10.96 2.55 1.55
N CYS A 54 10.30 1.54 0.96
CA CYS A 54 10.73 0.98 -0.32
C CYS A 54 10.64 2.00 -1.46
N ALA A 55 9.55 2.78 -1.53
CA ALA A 55 9.39 3.82 -2.55
C ALA A 55 10.43 4.96 -2.40
N ASN A 56 10.68 5.39 -1.15
CA ASN A 56 11.61 6.49 -0.85
C ASN A 56 13.07 6.14 -1.10
N LYS A 57 13.46 4.87 -0.90
CA LYS A 57 14.83 4.38 -1.11
C LYS A 57 15.12 4.00 -2.56
N GLU A 58 14.09 3.73 -3.37
CA GLU A 58 14.27 3.34 -4.76
C GLU A 58 14.83 4.49 -5.62
N THR A 59 15.81 4.16 -6.46
CA THR A 59 16.52 5.11 -7.32
C THR A 59 16.23 4.88 -8.80
N ASP A 60 15.80 3.68 -9.18
CA ASP A 60 15.26 3.41 -10.51
C ASP A 60 13.85 3.98 -10.61
N VAL A 61 13.67 4.92 -11.53
CA VAL A 61 12.41 5.66 -11.69
C VAL A 61 11.23 4.72 -11.96
N GLN A 62 11.40 3.67 -12.78
CA GLN A 62 10.30 2.77 -13.12
C GLN A 62 9.89 1.92 -11.92
N LYS A 63 10.88 1.43 -11.16
CA LYS A 63 10.62 0.70 -9.91
C LYS A 63 10.01 1.60 -8.84
N GLN A 64 10.42 2.86 -8.76
CA GLN A 64 9.85 3.80 -7.81
C GLN A 64 8.36 4.03 -8.11
N TYR A 65 7.98 4.21 -9.38
CA TYR A 65 6.56 4.24 -9.76
C TYR A 65 5.83 2.95 -9.46
N ALA A 66 6.48 1.79 -9.60
CA ALA A 66 5.89 0.53 -9.18
C ALA A 66 5.62 0.50 -7.67
N TRP A 67 6.55 1.01 -6.85
CA TRP A 67 6.36 1.15 -5.41
C TRP A 67 5.26 2.14 -5.05
N TYR A 68 5.17 3.30 -5.71
CA TYR A 68 4.05 4.22 -5.53
C TYR A 68 2.71 3.57 -5.88
N ALA A 69 2.63 2.80 -6.97
CA ALA A 69 1.42 2.08 -7.31
C ALA A 69 1.03 1.00 -6.27
N VAL A 70 1.99 0.44 -5.52
CA VAL A 70 1.70 -0.43 -4.37
C VAL A 70 1.23 0.41 -3.18
N LEU A 71 1.92 1.51 -2.87
CA LEU A 71 1.60 2.40 -1.78
C LEU A 71 0.18 2.97 -1.92
N ASP A 72 -0.20 3.45 -3.09
CA ASP A 72 -1.55 3.94 -3.39
C ASP A 72 -2.62 2.87 -3.11
N ALA A 73 -2.36 1.61 -3.50
CA ALA A 73 -3.30 0.50 -3.30
C ALA A 73 -3.46 0.16 -1.81
N VAL A 74 -2.35 0.09 -1.09
CA VAL A 74 -2.33 -0.20 0.34
C VAL A 74 -2.98 0.93 1.13
N SER A 75 -2.67 2.19 0.80
CA SER A 75 -3.25 3.38 1.40
C SER A 75 -4.76 3.45 1.20
N TYR A 76 -5.25 3.24 -0.03
CA TYR A 76 -6.68 3.27 -0.29
C TYR A 76 -7.43 2.11 0.39
N THR A 77 -6.84 0.90 0.39
CA THR A 77 -7.44 -0.24 1.09
C THR A 77 -7.48 0.00 2.61
N THR A 78 -6.40 0.53 3.17
CA THR A 78 -6.32 0.92 4.60
C THR A 78 -7.39 1.96 4.94
N TYR A 79 -7.53 3.00 4.13
CA TYR A 79 -8.57 4.02 4.27
C TYR A 79 -9.98 3.40 4.30
N GLN A 80 -10.28 2.51 3.35
CA GLN A 80 -11.57 1.81 3.30
C GLN A 80 -11.78 0.88 4.52
N ALA A 81 -10.71 0.25 5.01
CA ALA A 81 -10.75 -0.58 6.22
C ALA A 81 -11.10 0.24 7.46
N TYR A 82 -10.46 1.39 7.68
CA TYR A 82 -10.79 2.28 8.81
C TYR A 82 -12.24 2.78 8.75
N HIS A 83 -12.74 3.11 7.54
CA HIS A 83 -14.13 3.50 7.35
C HIS A 83 -15.10 2.37 7.70
N LYS A 84 -14.82 1.15 7.24
CA LYS A 84 -15.63 -0.04 7.54
C LYS A 84 -15.63 -0.39 9.03
N GLU A 85 -14.55 -0.13 9.73
CA GLU A 85 -14.44 -0.32 11.18
C GLU A 85 -15.08 0.80 12.01
N GLU A 86 -15.64 1.84 11.39
CA GLU A 86 -16.25 3.01 12.05
C GLU A 86 -15.30 3.71 13.04
N ARG A 87 -13.99 3.70 12.72
CA ARG A 87 -12.95 4.26 13.59
C ARG A 87 -13.06 5.78 13.63
N LYS A 88 -13.18 6.35 14.84
CA LYS A 88 -13.31 7.81 15.05
C LYS A 88 -12.03 8.58 14.73
N TYR A 89 -10.88 7.94 14.91
CA TYR A 89 -9.55 8.51 14.67
C TYR A 89 -8.76 7.51 13.85
N VAL A 90 -7.98 8.00 12.89
CA VAL A 90 -7.12 7.20 12.03
C VAL A 90 -5.69 7.77 12.12
N PRO A 91 -4.66 6.99 11.78
CA PRO A 91 -3.30 7.50 11.70
C PRO A 91 -3.17 8.65 10.69
N GLN A 92 -2.25 9.59 10.95
CA GLN A 92 -2.07 10.79 10.11
C GLN A 92 -1.80 10.45 8.64
N VAL A 93 -1.07 9.36 8.37
CA VAL A 93 -0.80 8.88 7.01
C VAL A 93 -2.06 8.45 6.24
N VAL A 94 -3.15 8.16 6.95
CA VAL A 94 -4.47 7.81 6.37
C VAL A 94 -5.40 9.03 6.31
N GLU A 95 -5.23 10.05 7.17
CA GLU A 95 -6.08 11.24 7.19
C GLU A 95 -6.06 12.03 5.87
N ILE A 96 -4.97 11.93 5.12
CA ILE A 96 -4.78 12.59 3.83
C ILE A 96 -5.32 11.78 2.64
N ILE A 97 -5.76 10.54 2.87
CA ILE A 97 -6.24 9.63 1.83
C ILE A 97 -7.73 9.83 1.65
N ASP A 98 -8.15 9.91 0.40
CA ASP A 98 -9.54 10.06 -0.02
C ASP A 98 -9.79 9.35 -1.35
N ASP A 99 -10.99 9.54 -1.93
CA ASP A 99 -11.35 8.93 -3.21
C ASP A 99 -10.54 9.48 -4.41
N GLU A 100 -9.85 10.63 -4.30
CA GLU A 100 -8.91 11.07 -5.34
C GLU A 100 -7.69 10.15 -5.42
N THR A 101 -7.34 9.48 -4.32
CA THR A 101 -6.27 8.47 -4.31
C THR A 101 -6.59 7.29 -5.24
N LEU A 102 -7.87 6.93 -5.39
CA LEU A 102 -8.30 5.90 -6.34
C LEU A 102 -8.09 6.34 -7.80
N ILE A 103 -8.23 7.64 -8.08
CA ILE A 103 -7.99 8.21 -9.42
C ILE A 103 -6.49 8.11 -9.74
N ILE A 104 -5.63 8.54 -8.80
CA ILE A 104 -4.16 8.48 -8.94
C ILE A 104 -3.70 7.03 -9.17
N LEU A 105 -4.22 6.07 -8.40
CA LEU A 105 -3.95 4.65 -8.60
C LEU A 105 -4.29 4.20 -10.03
N GLY A 106 -5.43 4.64 -10.55
CA GLY A 106 -5.89 4.34 -11.90
C GLY A 106 -4.96 4.90 -12.98
N GLU A 107 -4.47 6.12 -12.80
CA GLU A 107 -3.52 6.76 -13.72
C GLU A 107 -2.14 6.10 -13.68
N ASN A 108 -1.65 5.74 -12.50
CA ASN A 108 -0.36 5.07 -12.28
C ASN A 108 -0.33 3.60 -12.72
N ALA A 109 -1.49 3.01 -13.03
CA ALA A 109 -1.63 1.61 -13.44
C ALA A 109 -1.60 1.40 -14.97
N ILE A 110 -1.47 2.48 -15.76
CA ILE A 110 -1.44 2.50 -17.24
C ILE A 110 0.00 2.65 -17.73
#